data_AF-A0A8D0CL42-F1
#
_entry.id   AF-A0A8D0CL42-F1
#
_cell.length_a   1.000
_cell.length_b   1.000
_cell.length_c   1.000
_cell.angle_alpha   90.00
_cell.angle_beta   90.00
_cell.angle_gamma   90.00
#
_symmetry.space_group_name_H-M   'P 1'
#
loop_
_entity.id
_entity.type
_entity.pdbx_description
1 polymer ?
#
loop_
_entity_poly.entity_id
_entity_poly.type
_entity_poly.pdbx_seq_one_letter_code
_entity_poly.pdbx_strand_id
1 'polypeptide(L)'
;MTICCFSLQNNELILTDGNYQVIQRDNSVEVPYQIRVMGIYLVIEASNGLILMWDKKTSMFIKLSPTFKGQVCGLCGNYDGNENNDFTTRSQAVVVDAVEFGNSWKVSPTCPDVGILKDPCTFNPYRQSWSQKQCSIIQSVVFKDCHSQVDPTPYYDACVRDSCACDSGGDCECFCTAVAAYAKGCNEAGVCVAWRSPEICPLFCDYYNPPDECEWHYKPCGAPCMKTCRNPSGICSILIPPLEGRRFEVLN
;
A
#
# COMPACT_ATOMS: atom_id res chain seq x y z
N MET A 1 2.93 9.57 -13.73
CA MET A 1 4.11 9.61 -12.86
C MET A 1 3.63 10.01 -11.48
N THR A 2 3.56 9.06 -10.55
CA THR A 2 3.05 9.31 -9.20
C THR A 2 4.22 9.71 -8.33
N ILE A 3 4.32 11.00 -8.01
CA ILE A 3 5.28 11.50 -7.05
C ILE A 3 4.56 11.58 -5.71
N CYS A 4 5.01 10.80 -4.74
CA CYS A 4 4.54 10.96 -3.37
C CYS A 4 5.59 11.73 -2.57
N CYS A 5 5.21 12.89 -2.04
CA CYS A 5 6.03 13.61 -1.07
C CYS A 5 5.54 13.29 0.34
N PHE A 6 6.44 12.73 1.14
CA PHE A 6 6.21 12.43 2.54
C PHE A 6 7.10 13.32 3.41
N SER A 7 6.49 14.24 4.16
CA SER A 7 7.23 15.15 5.05
C SER A 7 7.25 14.61 6.47
N LEU A 8 8.45 14.41 7.01
CA LEU A 8 8.71 14.09 8.40
C LEU A 8 9.48 15.26 9.04
N GLN A 9 8.76 16.19 9.66
CA GLN A 9 9.30 17.46 10.13
C GLN A 9 10.07 18.19 9.01
N ASN A 10 11.39 18.34 9.15
CA ASN A 10 12.24 19.07 8.21
C ASN A 10 12.75 18.22 7.05
N ASN A 11 12.51 16.91 7.09
CA ASN A 11 12.91 16.00 6.02
C ASN A 11 11.73 15.76 5.10
N GLU A 12 11.95 15.94 3.80
CA GLU A 12 11.00 15.59 2.76
C GLU A 12 11.52 14.38 1.99
N LEU A 13 10.78 13.28 2.06
CA LEU A 13 11.04 12.08 1.29
C LEU A 13 10.19 12.10 0.03
N ILE A 14 10.84 12.12 -1.12
CA ILE A 14 10.19 12.03 -2.42
C ILE A 14 10.27 10.58 -2.88
N LEU A 15 9.12 9.92 -2.98
CA LEU A 15 8.96 8.56 -3.48
C LEU A 15 8.49 8.63 -4.94
N THR A 16 9.32 8.14 -5.86
CA THR A 16 9.02 8.16 -7.31
C THR A 16 9.73 7.01 -8.01
N ASP A 17 9.07 6.40 -9.00
CA ASP A 17 9.64 5.39 -9.90
C ASP A 17 10.39 4.26 -9.17
N GLY A 18 9.79 3.76 -8.09
CA GLY A 18 10.36 2.71 -7.24
C GLY A 18 11.60 3.08 -6.42
N ASN A 19 11.98 4.36 -6.44
CA ASN A 19 13.10 4.93 -5.70
C ASN A 19 12.63 5.98 -4.69
N TYR A 20 13.56 6.42 -3.84
CA TYR A 20 13.31 7.50 -2.89
C TYR A 20 14.48 8.50 -2.91
N GLN A 21 14.16 9.77 -2.68
CA GLN A 21 15.11 10.84 -2.45
C GLN A 21 14.78 11.52 -1.12
N VAL A 22 15.81 11.92 -0.38
CA VAL A 22 15.67 12.67 0.88
C VAL A 22 16.15 14.10 0.64
N ILE A 23 15.27 15.06 0.87
CA ILE A 23 15.58 16.49 0.84
C ILE A 23 15.53 16.99 2.29
N GLN A 24 16.68 17.39 2.80
CA GLN A 24 16.79 18.11 4.07
C GLN A 24 16.44 19.58 3.85
N ARG A 25 15.37 20.07 4.49
CA ARG A 25 14.98 21.47 4.39
C ARG A 25 15.67 22.37 5.43
N ASP A 26 16.10 21.83 6.58
CA ASP A 26 16.79 22.60 7.63
C ASP A 26 17.59 21.72 8.61
N ASN A 27 18.57 22.30 9.33
CA ASN A 27 19.48 21.61 10.27
C ASN A 27 18.94 21.47 11.72
N SER A 28 17.64 21.67 11.94
CA SER A 28 17.03 21.57 13.28
C SER A 28 16.62 20.12 13.63
N VAL A 29 16.22 19.89 14.89
CA VAL A 29 15.94 18.57 15.49
C VAL A 29 15.21 17.65 14.52
N GLU A 30 15.85 16.57 14.12
CA GLU A 30 15.27 15.55 13.26
C GLU A 30 14.54 14.50 14.10
N VAL A 31 13.37 14.05 13.66
CA VAL A 31 12.82 12.77 14.13
C VAL A 31 13.67 11.65 13.53
N PRO A 32 14.37 10.84 14.35
CA PRO A 32 15.10 9.71 13.82
C PRO A 32 14.16 8.76 13.09
N TYR A 33 14.50 8.37 11.87
CA TYR A 33 13.77 7.38 11.09
C TYR A 33 14.73 6.39 10.45
N GLN A 34 14.20 5.22 10.07
CA GLN A 34 14.94 4.19 9.38
C GLN A 34 14.19 3.79 8.11
N ILE A 35 14.93 3.62 7.02
CA ILE A 35 14.39 3.13 5.75
C ILE A 35 14.89 1.70 5.51
N ARG A 36 13.95 0.79 5.31
CA ARG A 36 14.18 -0.64 5.11
C ARG A 36 13.45 -1.12 3.87
N VAL A 37 14.02 -2.12 3.22
CA VAL A 37 13.32 -2.86 2.15
C VAL A 37 12.89 -4.19 2.74
N MET A 38 11.58 -4.46 2.72
CA MET A 38 10.97 -5.66 3.28
C MET A 38 10.06 -6.28 2.23
N GLY A 39 10.46 -7.43 1.69
CA GLY A 39 9.75 -8.06 0.57
C GLY A 39 9.75 -7.15 -0.66
N ILE A 40 8.55 -6.80 -1.14
CA ILE A 40 8.38 -5.85 -2.26
C ILE A 40 8.24 -4.39 -1.80
N TYR A 41 8.20 -4.12 -0.49
CA TYR A 41 7.89 -2.81 0.07
C TYR A 41 9.14 -2.03 0.48
N LEU A 42 9.03 -0.71 0.38
CA LEU A 42 9.87 0.23 1.11
C LEU A 42 9.15 0.63 2.40
N VAL A 43 9.81 0.47 3.54
CA VAL A 43 9.26 0.74 4.87
C VAL A 43 10.08 1.84 5.53
N ILE A 44 9.39 2.90 5.95
CA ILE A 44 9.94 4.01 6.72
C ILE A 44 9.35 3.91 8.12
N GLU A 45 10.22 3.73 9.11
CA GLU A 45 9.85 3.65 10.52
C GLU A 45 10.44 4.86 11.24
N ALA A 46 9.58 5.74 11.73
CA ALA A 46 9.96 6.92 12.49
C ALA A 46 9.84 6.65 14.00
N SER A 47 10.77 7.20 14.79
CA SER A 47 10.85 6.97 16.24
C SER A 47 9.66 7.52 17.03
N ASN A 48 8.88 8.42 16.44
CA ASN A 48 7.63 8.93 17.00
C ASN A 48 6.44 7.95 16.87
N GLY A 49 6.65 6.77 16.28
CA GLY A 49 5.63 5.73 16.12
C GLY A 49 4.82 5.82 14.82
N LEU A 50 5.27 6.61 13.84
CA LEU A 50 4.75 6.59 12.48
C LEU A 50 5.48 5.54 11.64
N ILE A 51 4.73 4.75 10.88
CA ILE A 51 5.27 3.82 9.89
C ILE A 51 4.59 4.04 8.55
N LEU A 52 5.39 4.24 7.50
CA LEU A 52 4.93 4.28 6.12
C LEU A 52 5.45 3.06 5.37
N MET A 53 4.57 2.33 4.70
CA MET A 53 4.92 1.22 3.82
C MET A 53 4.43 1.54 2.41
N TRP A 54 5.33 1.53 1.44
CA TRP A 54 5.03 1.81 0.04
C TRP A 54 5.41 0.60 -0.82
N ASP A 55 4.50 0.18 -1.69
CA ASP A 55 4.69 -0.95 -2.61
C ASP A 55 5.59 -0.64 -3.81
N LYS A 56 6.21 0.56 -3.82
CA LYS A 56 7.03 1.11 -4.92
C LYS A 56 6.22 1.46 -6.18
N LYS A 57 4.90 1.45 -6.08
CA LYS A 57 3.93 1.73 -7.13
C LYS A 57 2.90 2.74 -6.60
N THR A 58 1.67 2.32 -6.37
CA THR A 58 0.54 3.19 -6.02
C THR A 58 -0.03 2.93 -4.63
N SER A 59 0.32 1.82 -3.96
CA SER A 59 -0.23 1.49 -2.65
C SER A 59 0.65 2.05 -1.54
N MET A 60 0.02 2.80 -0.64
CA MET A 60 0.64 3.33 0.57
C MET A 60 -0.16 2.90 1.78
N PHE A 61 0.54 2.45 2.82
CA PHE A 61 -0.06 2.05 4.08
C PHE A 61 0.61 2.83 5.20
N ILE A 62 -0.20 3.54 5.98
CA ILE A 62 0.25 4.30 7.14
C ILE A 62 -0.23 3.56 8.38
N LYS A 63 0.70 3.28 9.30
CA LYS A 63 0.38 2.82 10.65
C LYS A 63 0.86 3.89 11.63
N LEU A 64 0.01 4.21 12.59
CA LEU A 64 0.30 5.17 13.63
C LEU A 64 0.23 4.49 14.99
N SER A 65 1.15 4.86 15.87
CA SER A 65 1.07 4.56 17.29
C SER A 65 -0.26 5.08 17.87
N PRO A 66 -0.88 4.39 18.84
CA PRO A 66 -2.08 4.86 19.54
C PRO A 66 -1.96 6.26 20.17
N THR A 67 -0.73 6.76 20.36
CA THR A 67 -0.46 8.13 20.82
C THR A 67 -1.02 9.20 19.89
N PHE A 68 -1.24 8.90 18.61
CA PHE A 68 -1.82 9.81 17.63
C PHE A 68 -3.36 9.80 17.61
N LYS A 69 -4.01 9.00 18.46
CA LYS A 69 -5.47 8.85 18.47
C LYS A 69 -6.15 10.21 18.67
N GLY A 70 -6.98 10.62 17.72
CA GLY A 70 -7.69 11.91 17.74
C GLY A 70 -6.78 13.15 17.56
N GLN A 71 -5.52 12.98 17.17
CA GLN A 71 -4.54 14.08 16.98
C GLN A 71 -4.15 14.28 15.51
N VAL A 72 -4.74 13.52 14.60
CA VAL A 72 -4.47 13.61 13.16
C VAL A 72 -5.69 14.13 12.43
N CYS A 73 -5.47 14.55 11.18
CA CYS A 73 -6.51 14.96 10.26
C CYS A 73 -6.01 14.73 8.83
N GLY A 74 -6.91 14.76 7.87
CA GLY A 74 -6.60 14.56 6.45
C GLY A 74 -7.51 13.52 5.82
N LEU A 75 -7.11 13.05 4.63
CA LEU A 75 -7.86 12.06 3.86
C LEU A 75 -7.98 10.69 4.56
N CYS A 76 -7.15 10.41 5.56
CA CYS A 76 -7.20 9.18 6.37
C CYS A 76 -8.04 9.34 7.65
N GLY A 77 -8.85 10.41 7.78
CA GLY A 77 -9.67 10.66 8.95
C GLY A 77 -8.90 11.25 10.14
N ASN A 78 -9.49 11.14 11.33
CA ASN A 78 -8.91 11.70 12.57
C ASN A 78 -8.36 10.64 13.55
N TYR A 79 -8.53 9.36 13.22
CA TYR A 79 -8.09 8.22 14.04
C TYR A 79 -8.64 8.25 15.47
N ASP A 80 -9.90 8.65 15.69
CA ASP A 80 -10.55 8.61 17.02
C ASP A 80 -11.34 7.30 17.28
N GLY A 81 -11.56 6.50 16.23
CA GLY A 81 -12.30 5.24 16.25
C GLY A 81 -13.79 5.38 15.89
N ASN A 82 -14.23 6.54 15.41
CA ASN A 82 -15.59 6.81 14.97
C ASN A 82 -15.64 7.15 13.47
N GLU A 83 -15.96 6.15 12.65
CA GLU A 83 -16.03 6.30 11.18
C GLU A 83 -17.02 7.39 10.71
N ASN A 84 -18.03 7.75 11.52
CA ASN A 84 -19.06 8.72 11.14
C ASN A 84 -18.55 10.17 11.06
N ASN A 85 -17.36 10.47 11.61
CA ASN A 85 -16.78 11.81 11.57
C ASN A 85 -15.48 11.89 10.75
N ASP A 86 -15.06 10.80 10.10
CA ASP A 86 -13.81 10.77 9.36
C ASP A 86 -13.83 11.71 8.15
N PHE A 87 -15.02 12.01 7.60
CA PHE A 87 -15.21 13.03 6.57
C PHE A 87 -15.29 14.45 7.17
N THR A 88 -14.31 14.80 7.99
CA THR A 88 -14.11 16.17 8.51
C THR A 88 -13.25 16.99 7.56
N THR A 89 -13.78 18.09 7.03
CA THR A 89 -13.09 18.99 6.11
C THR A 89 -12.00 19.81 6.81
N ARG A 90 -11.14 20.47 6.02
CA ARG A 90 -10.12 21.40 6.56
C ARG A 90 -10.71 22.56 7.38
N SER A 91 -11.97 22.94 7.15
CA SER A 91 -12.70 23.94 7.93
C SER A 91 -13.42 23.37 9.16
N GLN A 92 -13.14 22.11 9.52
CA GLN A 92 -13.73 21.39 10.66
C GLN A 92 -15.24 21.09 10.52
N ALA A 93 -15.78 21.10 9.29
CA ALA A 93 -17.15 20.68 9.03
C ALA A 93 -17.19 19.18 8.73
N VAL A 94 -18.15 18.46 9.32
CA VAL A 94 -18.41 17.04 8.98
C VAL A 94 -19.37 17.00 7.80
N VAL A 95 -18.95 16.33 6.72
CA VAL A 95 -19.72 16.21 5.47
C VAL A 95 -19.98 14.74 5.14
N VAL A 96 -20.99 14.49 4.30
CA VAL A 96 -21.32 13.13 3.84
C VAL A 96 -20.77 12.81 2.45
N ASP A 97 -20.49 13.86 1.67
CA ASP A 97 -20.01 13.70 0.30
C ASP A 97 -18.48 13.57 0.26
N ALA A 98 -18.01 12.45 -0.30
CA ALA A 98 -16.59 12.15 -0.37
C ALA A 98 -15.81 13.10 -1.29
N VAL A 99 -16.47 13.68 -2.31
CA VAL A 99 -15.84 14.62 -3.24
C VAL A 99 -15.64 15.97 -2.56
N GLU A 100 -16.64 16.48 -1.84
CA GLU A 100 -16.54 17.67 -1.00
C GLU A 100 -15.43 17.51 0.04
N PHE A 101 -15.41 16.38 0.76
CA PHE A 101 -14.36 16.03 1.71
C PHE A 101 -12.98 16.05 1.06
N GLY A 102 -12.79 15.33 -0.05
CA GLY A 102 -11.52 15.22 -0.76
C GLY A 102 -11.01 16.55 -1.29
N ASN A 103 -11.87 17.36 -1.91
CA ASN A 103 -11.53 18.68 -2.44
C ASN A 103 -11.07 19.65 -1.32
N SER A 104 -11.63 19.52 -0.11
CA SER A 104 -11.23 20.36 1.03
C SER A 104 -9.77 20.16 1.48
N TRP A 105 -9.17 19.02 1.13
CA TRP A 105 -7.81 18.65 1.54
C TRP A 105 -6.72 18.97 0.50
N LYS A 106 -7.06 19.59 -0.64
CA LYS A 106 -6.07 19.99 -1.64
C LYS A 106 -4.98 20.89 -1.04
N VAL A 107 -3.73 20.67 -1.46
CA VAL A 107 -2.58 21.44 -0.96
C VAL A 107 -2.52 22.81 -1.63
N SER A 108 -2.65 22.84 -2.96
CA SER A 108 -2.66 24.10 -3.73
C SER A 108 -4.09 24.52 -4.06
N PRO A 109 -4.46 25.81 -3.85
CA PRO A 109 -5.76 26.33 -4.28
C PRO A 109 -5.92 26.36 -5.81
N THR A 110 -4.82 26.30 -6.56
CA THR A 110 -4.85 26.26 -8.03
C THR A 110 -5.22 24.89 -8.60
N CYS A 111 -5.21 23.84 -7.76
CA CYS A 111 -5.69 22.52 -8.18
C CYS A 111 -7.21 22.58 -8.42
N PRO A 112 -7.69 22.05 -9.56
CA PRO A 112 -9.11 22.02 -9.87
C PRO A 112 -9.85 21.12 -8.88
N ASP A 113 -11.10 21.47 -8.59
CA ASP A 113 -11.98 20.61 -7.82
C ASP A 113 -12.43 19.42 -8.68
N VAL A 114 -12.49 18.24 -8.06
CA VAL A 114 -13.12 17.07 -8.66
C VAL A 114 -14.64 17.30 -8.65
N GLY A 115 -15.28 17.04 -9.79
CA GLY A 115 -16.74 17.06 -9.92
C GLY A 115 -17.33 15.67 -9.66
N ILE A 116 -18.23 15.23 -10.55
CA ILE A 116 -18.84 13.90 -10.45
C ILE A 116 -17.80 12.81 -10.74
N LEU A 117 -17.67 11.86 -9.81
CA LEU A 117 -16.91 10.64 -10.03
C LEU A 117 -17.58 9.82 -11.13
N LYS A 118 -16.81 9.49 -12.16
CA LYS A 118 -17.27 8.72 -13.31
C LYS A 118 -16.67 7.32 -13.24
N ASP A 119 -17.49 6.30 -13.47
CA ASP A 119 -17.02 4.91 -13.51
C ASP A 119 -16.11 4.68 -14.73
N PRO A 120 -14.83 4.32 -14.55
CA PRO A 120 -13.90 4.07 -15.66
C PRO A 120 -14.39 2.97 -16.61
N CYS A 121 -15.11 1.96 -16.12
CA CYS A 121 -15.62 0.89 -16.98
C CYS A 121 -16.73 1.38 -17.93
N THR A 122 -17.44 2.46 -17.57
CA THR A 122 -18.42 3.11 -18.47
C THR A 122 -17.72 3.87 -19.60
N PHE A 123 -16.53 4.44 -19.35
CA PHE A 123 -15.73 5.14 -20.37
C PHE A 123 -14.93 4.18 -21.24
N ASN A 124 -14.48 3.07 -20.67
CA ASN A 124 -13.70 2.02 -21.33
C ASN A 124 -14.45 0.67 -21.32
N PRO A 125 -15.63 0.57 -21.97
CA PRO A 125 -16.47 -0.64 -21.90
C PRO A 125 -15.79 -1.88 -22.50
N TYR A 126 -14.88 -1.70 -23.47
CA TYR A 126 -14.09 -2.78 -24.07
C TYR A 126 -13.16 -3.48 -23.08
N ARG A 127 -12.83 -2.84 -21.93
CA ARG A 127 -11.99 -3.41 -20.87
C ARG A 127 -12.77 -4.16 -19.81
N GLN A 128 -14.08 -3.88 -19.68
CA GLN A 128 -14.90 -4.37 -18.57
C GLN A 128 -14.87 -5.89 -18.42
N SER A 129 -15.06 -6.64 -19.51
CA SER A 129 -15.06 -8.11 -19.48
C SER A 129 -13.71 -8.69 -19.05
N TRP A 130 -12.60 -8.08 -19.47
CA TRP A 130 -11.27 -8.50 -19.05
C TRP A 130 -11.06 -8.19 -17.56
N SER A 131 -11.38 -6.97 -17.12
CA SER A 131 -11.26 -6.55 -15.72
C SER A 131 -12.06 -7.45 -14.78
N GLN A 132 -13.34 -7.71 -15.10
CA GLN A 132 -14.20 -8.60 -14.30
C GLN A 132 -13.65 -10.02 -14.22
N LYS A 133 -13.15 -10.56 -15.35
CA LYS A 133 -12.58 -11.90 -15.39
C LYS A 133 -11.30 -12.00 -14.55
N GLN A 134 -10.36 -11.07 -14.71
CA GLN A 134 -9.10 -11.11 -13.96
C GLN A 134 -9.34 -10.90 -12.46
N CYS A 135 -10.12 -9.87 -12.10
CA CYS A 135 -10.42 -9.55 -10.70
C CYS A 135 -11.27 -10.62 -9.99
N SER A 136 -11.93 -11.52 -10.71
CA SER A 136 -12.71 -12.62 -10.12
C SER A 136 -11.88 -13.54 -9.22
N ILE A 137 -10.55 -13.54 -9.36
CA ILE A 137 -9.66 -14.26 -8.43
C ILE A 137 -9.93 -13.90 -6.97
N ILE A 138 -10.24 -12.64 -6.66
CA ILE A 138 -10.53 -12.12 -5.31
C ILE A 138 -11.72 -12.86 -4.68
N GLN A 139 -12.73 -13.20 -5.48
CA GLN A 139 -13.94 -13.91 -5.04
C GLN A 139 -13.86 -15.43 -5.29
N SER A 140 -12.74 -15.91 -5.84
CA SER A 140 -12.58 -17.32 -6.18
C SER A 140 -12.15 -18.18 -4.98
N VAL A 141 -12.07 -19.49 -5.22
CA VAL A 141 -11.57 -20.46 -4.23
C VAL A 141 -10.15 -20.19 -3.74
N VAL A 142 -9.36 -19.40 -4.48
CA VAL A 142 -7.99 -19.01 -4.09
C VAL A 142 -8.00 -18.25 -2.75
N PHE A 143 -9.02 -17.41 -2.53
CA PHE A 143 -9.15 -16.58 -1.32
C PHE A 143 -10.25 -17.05 -0.36
N LYS A 144 -10.82 -18.25 -0.57
CA LYS A 144 -11.98 -18.75 0.19
C LYS A 144 -11.81 -18.66 1.71
N ASP A 145 -10.62 -18.94 2.22
CA ASP A 145 -10.34 -18.98 3.66
C ASP A 145 -10.26 -17.57 4.27
N CYS A 146 -10.09 -16.55 3.43
CA CYS A 146 -10.09 -15.14 3.83
C CYS A 146 -11.47 -14.48 3.72
N HIS A 147 -12.38 -14.98 2.88
CA HIS A 147 -13.70 -14.37 2.65
C HIS A 147 -14.52 -14.17 3.93
N SER A 148 -14.34 -15.03 4.94
CA SER A 148 -15.02 -14.89 6.23
C SER A 148 -14.36 -13.87 7.18
N GLN A 149 -13.12 -13.47 6.91
CA GLN A 149 -12.35 -12.52 7.74
C GLN A 149 -12.36 -11.11 7.14
N VAL A 150 -12.34 -11.00 5.81
CA VAL A 150 -12.32 -9.73 5.08
C VAL A 150 -13.27 -9.81 3.89
N ASP A 151 -14.26 -8.91 3.83
CA ASP A 151 -15.22 -8.84 2.73
C ASP A 151 -14.50 -8.59 1.39
N PRO A 152 -14.59 -9.52 0.41
CA PRO A 152 -13.95 -9.37 -0.90
C PRO A 152 -14.60 -8.30 -1.79
N THR A 153 -15.85 -7.91 -1.54
CA THR A 153 -16.64 -7.04 -2.41
C THR A 153 -15.96 -5.70 -2.72
N PRO A 154 -15.57 -4.87 -1.73
CA PRO A 154 -14.93 -3.58 -2.01
C PRO A 154 -13.59 -3.71 -2.74
N TYR A 155 -12.84 -4.79 -2.51
CA TYR A 155 -11.58 -5.07 -3.19
C TYR A 155 -11.79 -5.50 -4.64
N TYR A 156 -12.81 -6.32 -4.90
CA TYR A 156 -13.21 -6.69 -6.26
C TYR A 156 -13.63 -5.47 -7.08
N ASP A 157 -14.50 -4.63 -6.51
CA ASP A 157 -15.00 -3.42 -7.20
C ASP A 157 -13.87 -2.41 -7.46
N ALA A 158 -12.94 -2.26 -6.51
CA ALA A 158 -11.73 -1.46 -6.72
C ALA A 158 -10.85 -2.04 -7.85
N CYS A 159 -10.58 -3.35 -7.83
CA CYS A 159 -9.80 -4.03 -8.86
C CYS A 159 -10.39 -3.84 -10.26
N VAL A 160 -11.72 -3.98 -10.40
CA VAL A 160 -12.41 -3.83 -11.69
C VAL A 160 -12.30 -2.38 -12.19
N ARG A 161 -12.55 -1.40 -11.32
CA ARG A 161 -12.43 0.03 -11.66
C ARG A 161 -11.00 0.40 -12.07
N ASP A 162 -10.00 -0.03 -11.31
CA ASP A 162 -8.59 0.26 -11.60
C ASP A 162 -8.16 -0.38 -12.93
N SER A 163 -8.54 -1.63 -13.15
CA SER A 163 -8.24 -2.38 -14.38
C SER A 163 -8.91 -1.78 -15.63
N CYS A 164 -10.09 -1.18 -15.48
CA CYS A 164 -10.75 -0.41 -16.54
C CYS A 164 -10.11 0.96 -16.78
N ALA A 165 -9.54 1.59 -15.75
CA ALA A 165 -8.90 2.90 -15.83
C ALA A 165 -7.50 2.86 -16.43
N CYS A 166 -6.77 1.75 -16.27
CA CYS A 166 -5.43 1.59 -16.83
C CYS A 166 -5.49 1.26 -18.33
N ASP A 167 -5.74 2.26 -19.18
CA ASP A 167 -5.91 2.13 -20.63
C ASP A 167 -4.71 2.55 -21.47
N SER A 168 -3.71 3.18 -20.86
CA SER A 168 -2.47 3.65 -21.50
C SER A 168 -1.30 2.65 -21.46
N GLY A 169 -1.57 1.39 -21.08
CA GLY A 169 -0.57 0.36 -20.82
C GLY A 169 -0.23 0.23 -19.33
N GLY A 170 0.28 -0.95 -18.93
CA GLY A 170 0.51 -1.29 -17.51
C GLY A 170 -0.68 -1.97 -16.82
N ASP A 171 -1.65 -2.45 -17.58
CA ASP A 171 -2.92 -3.02 -17.11
C ASP A 171 -2.73 -4.18 -16.12
N CYS A 172 -1.73 -5.03 -16.39
CA CYS A 172 -1.34 -6.12 -15.49
C CYS A 172 -0.84 -5.59 -14.16
N GLU A 173 -0.18 -4.44 -14.13
CA GLU A 173 0.34 -3.82 -12.91
C GLU A 173 -0.80 -3.36 -12.00
N CYS A 174 -1.81 -2.68 -12.55
CA CYS A 174 -2.98 -2.22 -11.81
C CYS A 174 -3.75 -3.40 -11.20
N PHE A 175 -4.00 -4.43 -12.01
CA PHE A 175 -4.61 -5.68 -11.55
C PHE A 175 -3.80 -6.33 -10.40
N CYS A 176 -2.50 -6.51 -10.59
CA CYS A 176 -1.65 -7.16 -9.58
C CYS A 176 -1.57 -6.36 -8.27
N THR A 177 -1.55 -5.03 -8.34
CA THR A 177 -1.55 -4.17 -7.16
C THR A 177 -2.88 -4.27 -6.39
N ALA A 178 -4.01 -4.29 -7.10
CA ALA A 178 -5.32 -4.43 -6.48
C ALA A 178 -5.51 -5.78 -5.77
N VAL A 179 -5.09 -6.89 -6.41
CA VAL A 179 -5.16 -8.23 -5.78
C VAL A 179 -4.19 -8.34 -4.60
N ALA A 180 -2.99 -7.76 -4.71
CA ALA A 180 -2.02 -7.72 -3.61
C ALA A 180 -2.57 -6.96 -2.39
N ALA A 181 -3.38 -5.91 -2.58
CA ALA A 181 -4.03 -5.18 -1.49
C ALA A 181 -5.01 -6.07 -0.73
N TYR A 182 -5.79 -6.92 -1.42
CA TYR A 182 -6.67 -7.89 -0.75
C TYR A 182 -5.86 -8.97 -0.01
N ALA A 183 -4.83 -9.53 -0.64
CA ALA A 183 -3.95 -10.50 -0.01
C ALA A 183 -3.27 -9.94 1.25
N LYS A 184 -2.87 -8.66 1.24
CA LYS A 184 -2.36 -7.97 2.42
C LYS A 184 -3.42 -7.86 3.51
N GLY A 185 -4.66 -7.48 3.17
CA GLY A 185 -5.77 -7.43 4.12
C GLY A 185 -6.03 -8.79 4.78
N CYS A 186 -6.03 -9.86 3.99
CA CYS A 186 -6.10 -11.24 4.48
C CYS A 186 -4.97 -11.57 5.46
N ASN A 187 -3.73 -11.21 5.10
CA ASN A 187 -2.57 -11.47 5.95
C ASN A 187 -2.64 -10.72 7.29
N GLU A 188 -3.11 -9.48 7.28
CA GLU A 188 -3.35 -8.70 8.52
C GLU A 188 -4.47 -9.30 9.37
N ALA A 189 -5.45 -9.96 8.76
CA ALA A 189 -6.49 -10.73 9.45
C ALA A 189 -6.01 -12.14 9.87
N GLY A 190 -4.74 -12.48 9.65
CA GLY A 190 -4.14 -13.76 10.04
C GLY A 190 -4.32 -14.89 9.03
N VAL A 191 -4.80 -14.61 7.82
CA VAL A 191 -4.99 -15.60 6.75
C VAL A 191 -3.92 -15.41 5.67
N CYS A 192 -2.99 -16.36 5.60
CA CYS A 192 -1.93 -16.33 4.60
C CYS A 192 -2.41 -16.96 3.28
N VAL A 193 -2.44 -16.18 2.18
CA VAL A 193 -2.89 -16.65 0.86
C VAL A 193 -1.76 -16.55 -0.18
N ALA A 194 -1.36 -17.69 -0.74
CA ALA A 194 -0.41 -17.75 -1.86
C ALA A 194 -1.18 -17.66 -3.19
N TRP A 195 -1.37 -16.44 -3.71
CA TRP A 195 -2.24 -16.17 -4.87
C TRP A 195 -1.49 -16.00 -6.20
N ARG A 196 -0.19 -15.69 -6.16
CA ARG A 196 0.65 -15.53 -7.36
C ARG A 196 0.96 -16.88 -8.00
N SER A 197 1.06 -16.90 -9.32
CA SER A 197 1.46 -18.05 -10.15
C SER A 197 2.31 -17.57 -11.34
N PRO A 198 2.94 -18.49 -12.11
CA PRO A 198 3.65 -18.11 -13.33
C PRO A 198 2.77 -17.32 -14.33
N GLU A 199 1.48 -17.61 -14.37
CA GLU A 199 0.50 -16.95 -15.25
C GLU A 199 -0.15 -15.71 -14.62
N ILE A 200 -0.23 -15.65 -13.28
CA ILE A 200 -0.90 -14.58 -12.54
C ILE A 200 0.12 -13.84 -11.68
N CYS A 201 0.48 -12.63 -12.10
CA CYS A 201 1.33 -11.71 -11.34
C CYS A 201 2.64 -12.33 -10.82
N PRO A 202 3.46 -12.96 -11.70
CA PRO A 202 4.66 -13.68 -11.28
C PRO A 202 5.67 -12.76 -10.59
N LEU A 203 6.40 -13.32 -9.62
CA LEU A 203 7.49 -12.63 -8.92
C LEU A 203 8.79 -13.42 -9.09
N PHE A 204 9.74 -12.84 -9.83
CA PHE A 204 11.04 -13.41 -10.12
C PHE A 204 11.99 -13.26 -8.92
N CYS A 205 11.94 -14.22 -8.00
CA CYS A 205 12.77 -14.24 -6.79
C CYS A 205 14.12 -14.93 -7.04
N ASP A 206 14.12 -15.94 -7.89
CA ASP A 206 15.26 -16.71 -8.35
C ASP A 206 16.29 -15.89 -9.14
N TYR A 207 15.86 -14.79 -9.78
CA TYR A 207 16.74 -13.81 -10.42
C TYR A 207 17.88 -13.32 -9.51
N TYR A 208 17.67 -13.31 -8.20
CA TYR A 208 18.66 -12.83 -7.22
C TYR A 208 19.60 -13.92 -6.72
N ASN A 209 19.40 -15.18 -7.12
CA ASN A 209 20.28 -16.27 -6.74
C ASN A 209 21.58 -16.24 -7.53
N PRO A 210 22.72 -16.46 -6.86
CA PRO A 210 23.95 -16.87 -7.55
C PRO A 210 23.73 -18.18 -8.32
N PRO A 211 24.57 -18.46 -9.34
CA PRO A 211 24.58 -19.76 -9.99
C PRO A 211 24.72 -20.89 -8.97
N ASP A 212 23.93 -21.96 -9.14
CA ASP A 212 23.91 -23.16 -8.30
C ASP A 212 23.47 -22.97 -6.83
N GLU A 213 23.00 -21.78 -6.46
CA GLU A 213 22.46 -21.47 -5.14
C GLU A 213 20.95 -21.18 -5.20
N CYS A 214 20.23 -21.46 -4.11
CA CYS A 214 18.79 -21.19 -4.01
C CYS A 214 18.51 -20.57 -2.65
N GLU A 215 18.85 -19.28 -2.53
CA GLU A 215 18.75 -18.55 -1.26
C GLU A 215 17.57 -17.57 -1.27
N TRP A 216 17.19 -17.03 -2.42
CA TRP A 216 16.07 -16.10 -2.56
C TRP A 216 14.77 -16.83 -2.88
N HIS A 217 13.84 -16.77 -1.95
CA HIS A 217 12.53 -17.41 -2.06
C HIS A 217 11.39 -16.40 -1.97
N TYR A 218 10.28 -16.74 -2.63
CA TYR A 218 9.02 -16.03 -2.45
C TYR A 218 8.37 -16.42 -1.12
N LYS A 219 7.99 -15.41 -0.32
CA LYS A 219 7.20 -15.57 0.89
C LYS A 219 5.89 -14.78 0.71
N PRO A 220 4.75 -15.46 0.45
CA PRO A 220 3.48 -14.80 0.11
C PRO A 220 2.96 -13.89 1.22
N CYS A 221 3.31 -14.22 2.46
CA CYS A 221 2.81 -13.54 3.65
C CYS A 221 3.96 -12.88 4.42
N GLY A 222 5.09 -12.66 3.74
CA GLY A 222 6.30 -12.13 4.34
C GLY A 222 7.05 -13.10 5.24
N ALA A 223 8.22 -12.65 5.67
CA ALA A 223 9.06 -13.34 6.62
C ALA A 223 9.10 -12.58 7.95
N PRO A 224 9.36 -13.28 9.07
CA PRO A 224 9.66 -12.62 10.33
C PRO A 224 10.78 -11.59 10.19
N CYS A 225 10.78 -10.57 11.05
CA CYS A 225 11.84 -9.57 11.06
C CYS A 225 13.23 -10.22 11.18
N MET A 226 14.16 -9.81 10.33
CA MET A 226 15.49 -10.40 10.26
C MET A 226 16.59 -9.48 10.72
N LYS A 227 17.66 -10.12 11.19
CA LYS A 227 18.96 -9.50 11.33
C LYS A 227 19.52 -9.18 9.94
N THR A 228 19.90 -7.92 9.74
CA THR A 228 20.60 -7.45 8.54
C THR A 228 21.67 -6.46 8.96
N CYS A 229 22.57 -6.05 8.06
CA CYS A 229 23.55 -5.00 8.38
C CYS A 229 22.89 -3.67 8.79
N ARG A 230 21.68 -3.38 8.28
CA ARG A 230 20.88 -2.20 8.67
C ARG A 230 19.97 -2.46 9.88
N ASN A 231 19.86 -3.71 10.33
CA ASN A 231 19.10 -4.13 11.50
C ASN A 231 19.85 -5.20 12.31
N PRO A 232 20.96 -4.87 12.96
CA PRO A 232 21.80 -5.88 13.61
C PRO A 232 21.09 -6.58 14.78
N SER A 233 20.15 -5.91 15.45
CA SER A 233 19.36 -6.51 16.53
C SER A 233 18.35 -7.55 16.04
N GLY A 234 17.89 -7.44 14.79
CA GLY A 234 16.81 -8.29 14.26
C GLY A 234 15.44 -7.96 14.85
N ILE A 235 15.30 -6.80 15.47
CA ILE A 235 14.04 -6.33 16.06
C ILE A 235 13.40 -5.36 15.06
N CYS A 236 12.09 -5.51 14.84
CA CYS A 236 11.27 -4.59 14.06
C CYS A 236 10.07 -4.19 14.92
N SER A 237 9.46 -3.04 14.65
CA SER A 237 8.21 -2.67 15.29
C SER A 237 7.13 -3.73 15.06
N ILE A 238 6.40 -4.06 16.13
CA ILE A 238 5.23 -4.95 16.09
C ILE A 238 4.08 -4.40 15.23
N LEU A 239 4.13 -3.10 14.89
CA LEU A 239 3.17 -2.45 14.02
C LEU A 239 3.43 -2.74 12.53
N ILE A 240 4.59 -3.31 12.19
CA ILE A 240 4.91 -3.74 10.82
C ILE A 240 4.38 -5.16 10.64
N PRO A 241 3.30 -5.36 9.87
CA PRO A 241 2.81 -6.70 9.58
C PRO A 241 3.84 -7.44 8.70
N PRO A 242 3.81 -8.78 8.66
CA PRO A 242 4.54 -9.53 7.65
C PRO A 242 4.18 -9.06 6.23
N LEU A 243 5.18 -8.70 5.43
CA LEU A 243 5.00 -8.10 4.10
C LEU A 243 5.40 -9.07 2.99
N GLU A 244 4.49 -9.31 2.03
CA GLU A 244 4.72 -10.15 0.86
C GLU A 244 6.06 -9.81 0.17
N GLY A 245 6.78 -10.84 -0.26
CA GLY A 245 7.82 -10.67 -1.25
C GLY A 245 9.00 -11.62 -1.07
N ARG A 246 10.17 -11.13 -1.48
CA ARG A 246 11.41 -11.90 -1.53
C ARG A 246 12.08 -11.99 -0.17
N ARG A 247 12.58 -13.18 0.14
CA ARG A 247 13.35 -13.50 1.36
C ARG A 247 14.60 -14.29 1.01
N PHE A 248 15.74 -13.82 1.50
CA PHE A 248 16.98 -14.59 1.55
C PHE A 248 16.96 -15.63 2.69
N GLU A 249 17.07 -16.91 2.42
CA GLU A 249 17.09 -17.99 3.39
C GLU A 249 17.98 -19.11 2.85
N VAL A 250 19.03 -19.46 3.59
CA VAL A 250 19.87 -20.62 3.25
C VAL A 250 19.15 -21.86 3.76
N LEU A 251 18.65 -22.69 2.84
CA LEU A 251 18.07 -23.98 3.18
C LEU A 251 19.21 -24.95 3.52
N ASN A 252 19.35 -25.29 4.81
CA ASN A 252 20.25 -26.34 5.29
C ASN A 252 19.63 -27.72 5.13
#